data_AF-A0AAV5YZQ4-F1
#
_entry.id   AF-A0AAV5YZQ4-F1
#
_cell.length_a   1.000
_cell.length_b   1.000
_cell.length_c   1.000
_cell.angle_alpha   90.00
_cell.angle_beta   90.00
_cell.angle_gamma   90.00
#
_symmetry.space_group_name_H-M   'P 1'
#
loop_
_entity.id
_entity.type
_entity.pdbx_description
1 polymer ?
#
loop_
_entity_poly.entity_id
_entity_poly.type
_entity_poly.pdbx_seq_one_letter_code
_entity_poly.pdbx_strand_id
1 'polypeptide(L)' 'MPDTEAFIERLTAENHDFRTLREEHHRYEQELAALTTRGFLAPDQQWRVSELKKLKLIAKDRMETLLRHARAATHA' A
#
# COMPACT_ATOMS: atom_id res chain seq x y z
N MET A 1 -14.08 11.99 5.58
CA MET A 1 -13.63 13.09 4.70
C MET A 1 -13.63 12.57 3.26
N PRO A 2 -14.71 12.80 2.49
CA PRO A 2 -14.83 12.31 1.11
C PRO A 2 -13.72 12.86 0.17
N ASP A 3 -13.11 13.98 0.52
CA ASP A 3 -12.04 14.62 -0.26
C ASP A 3 -10.76 13.78 -0.34
N THR A 4 -10.50 12.92 0.65
CA THR A 4 -9.28 12.09 0.63
C THR A 4 -9.39 10.97 -0.39
N GLU A 5 -10.57 10.36 -0.52
CA GLU A 5 -10.80 9.23 -1.41
C GLU A 5 -10.81 9.69 -2.88
N ALA A 6 -11.50 10.80 -3.17
CA ALA A 6 -11.47 11.43 -4.50
C ALA A 6 -10.05 11.89 -4.90
N PHE A 7 -9.25 12.38 -3.95
CA PHE A 7 -7.87 12.77 -4.20
C PHE A 7 -6.96 11.57 -4.47
N ILE A 8 -7.17 10.46 -3.75
CA ILE A 8 -6.46 9.19 -3.99
C ILE A 8 -6.80 8.64 -5.38
N GLU A 9 -8.07 8.67 -5.79
CA GLU A 9 -8.48 8.23 -7.13
C GLU A 9 -7.82 9.06 -8.22
N ARG A 10 -7.83 10.39 -8.07
CA ARG A 10 -7.16 11.30 -9.00
C ARG A 10 -5.64 11.04 -9.07
N LEU A 11 -4.96 10.88 -7.94
CA LEU A 11 -3.54 10.50 -7.89
C LEU A 11 -3.27 9.15 -8.54
N THR A 12 -4.18 8.19 -8.39
CA THR A 12 -4.07 6.88 -9.04
C THR A 12 -4.17 7.01 -10.57
N ALA A 13 -4.97 7.95 -11.07
CA ALA A 13 -5.10 8.23 -12.49
C ALA A 13 -3.93 9.04 -13.06
N GLU A 14 -3.43 10.03 -12.30
CA GLU A 14 -2.42 11.00 -12.75
C GLU A 14 -0.97 10.55 -12.48
N ASN A 15 -0.73 9.72 -11.46
CA ASN A 15 0.60 9.34 -11.02
C ASN A 15 0.82 7.81 -11.14
N HIS A 16 1.66 7.44 -12.11
CA HIS A 16 2.02 6.05 -12.37
C HIS A 16 2.67 5.36 -11.16
N ASP A 17 3.56 6.06 -10.44
CA ASP A 17 4.24 5.50 -9.26
C ASP A 17 3.25 5.22 -8.14
N PHE A 18 2.30 6.13 -7.92
CA PHE A 18 1.24 5.93 -6.93
C PHE A 18 0.37 4.72 -7.28
N ARG A 19 0.01 4.56 -8.56
CA ARG A 19 -0.74 3.39 -9.04
C ARG A 19 0.01 2.10 -8.78
N THR A 20 1.29 2.04 -9.14
CA THR A 20 2.15 0.87 -8.92
C THR A 20 2.26 0.53 -7.43
N LEU A 21 2.50 1.51 -6.56
CA LEU A 21 2.56 1.30 -5.11
C LEU A 21 1.24 0.78 -4.53
N ARG A 22 0.10 1.24 -5.06
CA ARG A 22 -1.23 0.78 -4.65
C ARG A 22 -1.48 -0.66 -5.08
N GLU A 23 -1.08 -1.02 -6.29
CA GLU A 23 -1.12 -2.40 -6.79
C GLU A 23 -0.22 -3.32 -5.97
N GLU A 24 1.01 -2.91 -5.67
CA GLU A 24 1.93 -3.63 -4.79
C GLU A 24 1.35 -3.82 -3.39
N HIS A 25 0.81 -2.76 -2.78
CA HIS A 25 0.17 -2.83 -1.47
C HIS A 25 -0.99 -3.84 -1.47
N HIS A 26 -1.86 -3.79 -2.49
CA HIS A 26 -2.99 -4.72 -2.61
C HIS A 26 -2.51 -6.17 -2.79
N ARG A 27 -1.48 -6.37 -3.61
CA ARG A 27 -0.86 -7.68 -3.79
C ARG A 27 -0.29 -8.23 -2.48
N TYR A 28 0.42 -7.40 -1.70
CA TYR A 28 0.94 -7.82 -0.39
C TYR A 28 -0.19 -8.16 0.58
N GLU A 29 -1.32 -7.44 0.54
CA GLU A 29 -2.50 -7.80 1.33
C GLU A 29 -3.10 -9.15 0.94
N GLN A 30 -3.23 -9.42 -0.35
CA GLN A 30 -3.73 -10.69 -0.85
C GLN A 30 -2.80 -11.86 -0.47
N GLU A 31 -1.49 -11.70 -0.67
CA GLU A 31 -0.49 -12.69 -0.27
C GLU A 31 -0.55 -12.92 1.24
N LEU A 32 -0.65 -11.86 2.05
CA LEU A 32 -0.73 -11.98 3.50
C LEU A 32 -2.02 -12.68 3.95
N ALA A 33 -3.16 -12.35 3.35
CA ALA A 33 -4.44 -13.01 3.64
C ALA A 33 -4.42 -14.49 3.27
N ALA A 34 -3.82 -14.86 2.14
CA ALA A 34 -3.68 -16.25 1.72
C ALA A 34 -2.82 -17.07 2.70
N LEU A 35 -1.80 -16.45 3.29
CA LEU A 35 -0.96 -17.06 4.30
C LEU A 35 -1.70 -17.18 5.64
N THR A 36 -2.31 -16.10 6.13
CA THR A 36 -2.97 -16.09 7.46
C THR A 36 -4.26 -16.92 7.51
N THR A 37 -4.89 -17.20 6.38
CA THR A 37 -6.08 -18.07 6.30
C THR A 37 -5.75 -19.52 6.70
N ARG A 38 -4.50 -19.96 6.51
CA ARG A 38 -4.03 -21.29 6.94
C ARG A 38 -3.62 -21.18 8.42
N GLY A 39 -4.53 -21.49 9.35
CA GLY A 39 -4.39 -21.22 10.79
C GLY A 39 -3.12 -21.71 11.49
N PHE A 40 -2.28 -22.54 10.86
CA PHE A 40 -0.92 -22.85 11.29
C PHE A 40 0.10 -22.47 10.22
N LEU A 41 0.90 -21.44 10.52
CA LEU A 41 2.02 -20.98 9.69
C LEU A 41 3.30 -21.72 10.09
N ALA A 42 3.95 -22.37 9.12
CA ALA A 42 5.31 -22.87 9.30
C ALA A 42 6.31 -21.72 9.52
N PRO A 43 7.51 -21.96 10.10
CA PRO A 43 8.51 -20.92 10.35
C PRO A 43 8.84 -20.07 9.11
N ASP A 44 8.99 -20.69 7.95
CA ASP A 44 9.23 -19.99 6.67
C ASP A 44 8.06 -19.07 6.30
N GLN A 45 6.83 -19.50 6.59
CA GLN A 45 5.62 -18.72 6.33
C GLN A 45 5.49 -17.55 7.31
N GLN A 46 5.91 -17.72 8.57
CA GLN A 46 5.97 -16.62 9.55
C GLN A 46 6.99 -15.55 9.13
N TRP A 47 8.15 -15.98 8.62
CA TRP A 47 9.13 -15.06 8.05
C TRP A 47 8.55 -14.32 6.84
N ARG A 48 7.91 -15.03 5.92
CA ARG A 48 7.24 -14.43 4.75
C ARG A 48 6.14 -13.44 5.14
N VAL A 49 5.32 -13.76 6.14
CA VAL A 49 4.31 -12.82 6.67
C VAL A 49 4.95 -11.57 7.24
N SER A 50 6.04 -11.71 8.00
CA SER A 50 6.76 -10.56 8.56
C SER A 50 7.36 -9.68 7.48
N GLU A 51 7.89 -10.29 6.42
CA GLU A 51 8.42 -9.60 5.25
C GLU A 51 7.32 -8.85 4.50
N LEU A 52 6.19 -9.51 4.21
CA LEU A 52 5.04 -8.90 3.55
C LEU A 52 4.46 -7.73 4.35
N LYS A 53 4.43 -7.81 5.69
CA LYS A 53 4.02 -6.67 6.53
C LYS A 53 4.96 -5.48 6.38
N LYS A 54 6.27 -5.70 6.33
CA LYS A 54 7.25 -4.63 6.11
C LYS A 54 7.10 -4.01 4.72
N LEU A 55 7.00 -4.84 3.68
CA LEU A 55 6.82 -4.36 2.31
C LEU A 55 5.51 -3.56 2.17
N LYS A 56 4.42 -4.05 2.75
CA LYS A 56 3.15 -3.32 2.82
C LYS A 56 3.29 -1.97 3.53
N LEU A 57 4.00 -1.93 4.65
CA LEU A 57 4.25 -0.68 5.38
C LEU A 57 5.06 0.30 4.54
N ILE A 58 6.14 -0.15 3.90
CA ILE A 58 6.97 0.69 3.02
C ILE A 58 6.15 1.23 1.84
N ALA A 59 5.32 0.39 1.20
CA ALA A 59 4.45 0.82 0.11
C ALA A 59 3.45 1.88 0.60
N LYS A 60 2.85 1.69 1.77
CA LYS A 60 1.96 2.67 2.41
C LYS A 60 2.68 3.98 2.71
N ASP A 61 3.86 3.93 3.31
CA ASP A 61 4.63 5.12 3.66
C ASP A 61 4.98 5.93 2.40
N ARG A 62 5.37 5.26 1.32
CA ARG A 62 5.63 5.90 0.02
C ARG A 62 4.37 6.53 -0.57
N MET A 63 3.23 5.84 -0.52
CA MET A 63 1.94 6.42 -0.94
C MET A 63 1.59 7.66 -0.12
N GLU A 64 1.82 7.63 1.19
CA GLU A 64 1.55 8.78 2.06
C GLU A 64 2.48 9.97 1.75
N THR A 65 3.75 9.72 1.49
CA THR A 65 4.71 10.75 1.03
C THR A 65 4.22 11.41 -0.26
N LEU A 66 3.81 10.62 -1.27
CA LEU A 66 3.26 11.15 -2.52
C LEU A 66 1.98 11.96 -2.29
N LEU A 67 1.07 11.50 -1.42
CA LEU A 67 -0.13 12.24 -1.04
C LEU A 67 0.20 13.58 -0.38
N ARG A 68 1.18 13.61 0.53
CA ARG A 68 1.64 14.84 1.20
C ARG A 68 2.23 15.82 0.19
N HIS A 69 3.08 15.35 -0.73
CA HIS A 69 3.66 16.19 -1.78
C HIS A 69 2.60 16.75 -2.74
N ALA A 70 1.65 15.92 -3.19
CA ALA A 70 0.59 16.35 -4.09
C ALA A 70 -0.34 17.37 -3.43
N ARG A 71 -0.64 17.20 -2.13
CA ARG A 71 -1.40 18.20 -1.36
C ARG A 71 -0.64 19.51 -1.26
N ALA A 72 0.65 19.48 -0.94
CA ALA A 72 1.48 20.67 -0.87
C ALA A 72 1.56 21.41 -2.22
N ALA A 73 1.70 20.66 -3.33
CA ALA A 73 1.75 21.23 -4.68
C ALA A 73 0.41 21.84 -5.14
N THR A 74 -0.73 21.38 -4.61
CA THR A 74 -2.05 21.95 -4.94
C THR A 74 -2.34 23.24 -4.15
N HIS A 75 -1.60 23.50 -3.07
CA HIS A 75 -1.76 24.66 -2.19
C HIS A 75 -0.67 25.74 -2.39
N ALA A 76 0.21 25.59 -3.38
CA ALA A 76 1.24 26.56 -3.75
C ALA A 76 0.88 27.29 -5.04
#